data_AF-A0A0P9DMN9-F1
#
_entry.id   AF-A0A0P9DMN9-F1
#
_cell.length_a   1.000
_cell.length_b   1.000
_cell.length_c   1.000
_cell.angle_alpha   90.00
_cell.angle_beta   90.00
_cell.angle_gamma   90.00
#
_symmetry.space_group_name_H-M   'P 1'
#
loop_
_entity.id
_entity.type
_entity.pdbx_description
1 polymer ?
#
loop_
_entity_poly.entity_id
_entity_poly.type
_entity_poly.pdbx_seq_one_letter_code
_entity_poly.pdbx_strand_id
1 'polypeptide(L)'
;SGGGTANPQFVACLSGKDRTEGEPNSPRNILNQFYFKSPFRVRSEREERYLDAMLSTRIGDAHYPGAFETCEHWPGIAPGAEGINNAMSPKYVNLSPIIHIEPKRPILWIRGADDAIVSDSSWFDFGYLGKLGYVEGWPGEEVYPPQPMVSQMRCVLKQYEEAGGSFEELVVGDAGHAPHIEQPEFVFAKLRSFLSLIE
;
A
#
# COMPACT_ATOMS: atom_id res chain seq x y z
N SER A 1 -11.59 -3.42 2.28
CA SER A 1 -11.34 -4.26 1.08
C SER A 1 -10.48 -5.46 1.46
N GLY A 2 -10.34 -6.46 0.58
CA GLY A 2 -9.74 -7.76 0.90
C GLY A 2 -9.24 -8.50 -0.36
N GLY A 3 -9.26 -9.84 -0.37
CA GLY A 3 -8.79 -10.65 -1.50
C GLY A 3 -9.54 -10.38 -2.80
N GLY A 4 -10.86 -10.20 -2.71
CA GLY A 4 -11.73 -9.97 -3.88
C GLY A 4 -11.49 -8.65 -4.62
N THR A 5 -10.73 -7.71 -4.04
CA THR A 5 -10.48 -6.39 -4.64
C THR A 5 -9.16 -6.33 -5.42
N ALA A 6 -8.41 -7.43 -5.54
CA ALA A 6 -7.23 -7.45 -6.40
C ALA A 6 -7.62 -7.52 -7.88
N ASN A 7 -6.83 -6.87 -8.74
CA ASN A 7 -7.04 -6.93 -10.18
C ASN A 7 -6.80 -8.38 -10.68
N PRO A 8 -7.81 -9.07 -11.25
CA PRO A 8 -7.67 -10.45 -11.68
C PRO A 8 -6.64 -10.64 -12.79
N GLN A 9 -6.43 -9.63 -13.65
CA GLN A 9 -5.41 -9.68 -14.71
C GLN A 9 -3.99 -9.67 -14.11
N PHE A 10 -3.74 -8.84 -13.10
CA PHE A 10 -2.45 -8.84 -12.40
C PHE A 10 -2.19 -10.19 -11.71
N VAL A 11 -3.21 -10.76 -11.06
CA VAL A 11 -3.14 -12.10 -10.44
C VAL A 11 -2.82 -13.18 -11.48
N ALA A 12 -3.45 -13.12 -12.66
CA ALA A 12 -3.16 -14.03 -13.76
C ALA A 12 -1.71 -13.89 -14.26
N CYS A 13 -1.20 -12.67 -14.45
CA CYS A 13 0.18 -12.42 -14.83
C CYS A 13 1.19 -12.94 -13.79
N LEU A 14 0.92 -12.76 -12.49
CA LEU A 14 1.74 -13.32 -11.41
C LEU A 14 1.78 -14.85 -11.43
N SER A 15 0.62 -15.48 -11.66
CA SER A 15 0.53 -16.94 -11.78
C SER A 15 1.29 -17.44 -13.00
N GLY A 16 1.17 -16.74 -14.14
CA GLY A 16 1.87 -17.05 -15.39
C GLY A 16 3.35 -16.67 -15.42
N LYS A 17 3.88 -16.06 -14.35
CA LYS A 17 5.26 -15.54 -14.28
C LYS A 17 5.60 -14.58 -15.42
N ASP A 18 4.65 -13.74 -15.82
CA ASP A 18 4.83 -12.78 -16.89
C ASP A 18 5.87 -11.72 -16.52
N ARG A 19 6.92 -11.62 -17.33
CA ARG A 19 8.01 -10.64 -17.17
C ARG A 19 7.97 -9.54 -18.22
N THR A 20 7.02 -9.59 -19.15
CA THR A 20 6.96 -8.74 -20.33
C THR A 20 6.35 -7.38 -20.01
N GLU A 21 6.37 -6.46 -20.98
CA GLU A 21 5.69 -5.16 -20.90
C GLU A 21 4.40 -5.14 -21.76
N GLY A 22 4.01 -6.28 -22.35
CA GLY A 22 2.92 -6.34 -23.34
C GLY A 22 1.52 -6.22 -22.74
N GLU A 23 1.33 -6.66 -21.50
CA GLU A 23 0.09 -6.50 -20.74
C GLU A 23 0.22 -5.28 -19.81
N PRO A 24 -0.69 -4.29 -19.84
CA PRO A 24 -0.65 -3.14 -18.93
C PRO A 24 -0.54 -3.51 -17.46
N ASN A 25 -1.16 -4.61 -17.04
CA ASN A 25 -1.11 -5.12 -15.67
C ASN A 25 0.00 -6.16 -15.44
N SER A 26 1.04 -6.22 -16.30
CA SER A 26 2.16 -7.12 -16.07
C SER A 26 2.96 -6.68 -14.82
N PRO A 27 3.60 -7.61 -14.10
CA PRO A 27 4.48 -7.31 -12.96
C PRO A 27 5.50 -6.20 -13.20
N ARG A 28 6.08 -6.14 -14.40
CA ARG A 28 7.04 -5.09 -14.77
C ARG A 28 6.37 -3.73 -14.94
N ASN A 29 5.20 -3.68 -15.56
CA ASN A 29 4.46 -2.44 -15.70
C ASN A 29 3.95 -1.94 -14.35
N ILE A 30 3.38 -2.82 -13.51
CA ILE A 30 2.92 -2.47 -12.16
C ILE A 30 4.07 -1.95 -11.29
N LEU A 31 5.23 -2.62 -11.30
CA LEU A 31 6.43 -2.16 -10.59
C LEU A 31 6.81 -0.72 -10.98
N ASN A 32 6.95 -0.45 -12.28
CA ASN A 32 7.43 0.85 -12.73
C ASN A 32 6.38 1.97 -12.71
N GLN A 33 5.09 1.63 -12.73
CA GLN A 33 4.01 2.62 -12.71
C GLN A 33 3.54 3.00 -11.31
N PHE A 34 3.57 2.06 -10.36
CA PHE A 34 2.97 2.27 -9.04
C PHE A 34 3.97 2.20 -7.88
N TYR A 35 5.04 1.40 -7.97
CA TYR A 35 6.02 1.33 -6.88
C TYR A 35 7.03 2.48 -6.92
N PHE A 36 7.22 3.09 -8.10
CA PHE A 36 8.09 4.24 -8.31
C PHE A 36 7.31 5.39 -8.93
N LYS A 37 7.80 6.62 -8.75
CA LYS A 37 7.29 7.78 -9.47
C LYS A 37 7.87 7.83 -10.88
N SER A 38 7.01 7.90 -11.90
CA SER A 38 7.47 8.11 -13.28
C SER A 38 8.23 9.44 -13.45
N PRO A 39 9.32 9.50 -14.24
CA PRO A 39 9.89 8.45 -15.08
C PRO A 39 11.02 7.64 -14.42
N PHE A 40 11.10 7.60 -13.08
CA PHE A 40 12.14 6.84 -12.39
C PHE A 40 12.06 5.36 -12.76
N ARG A 41 13.21 4.78 -13.06
CA ARG A 41 13.37 3.35 -13.31
C ARG A 41 14.72 2.89 -12.80
N VAL A 42 14.75 1.80 -12.06
CA VAL A 42 16.01 1.21 -11.60
C VAL A 42 16.77 0.59 -12.77
N ARG A 43 18.08 0.38 -12.59
CA ARG A 43 18.89 -0.35 -13.58
C ARG A 43 18.28 -1.73 -13.86
N SER A 44 18.33 -2.19 -15.12
CA SER A 44 17.72 -3.44 -15.57
C SER A 44 18.05 -4.64 -14.68
N GLU A 45 19.31 -4.82 -14.27
CA GLU A 45 19.70 -5.93 -13.38
C GLU A 45 18.97 -5.88 -12.01
N ARG A 46 18.76 -4.67 -11.47
CA ARG A 46 18.02 -4.49 -10.21
C ARG A 46 16.52 -4.66 -10.42
N GLU A 47 15.99 -4.21 -11.56
CA GLU A 47 14.61 -4.46 -11.96
C GLU A 47 14.32 -5.96 -12.04
N GLU A 48 15.17 -6.75 -12.69
CA GLU A 48 15.00 -8.20 -12.78
C GLU A 48 14.93 -8.86 -11.40
N ARG A 49 15.74 -8.41 -10.43
CA ARG A 49 15.67 -8.92 -9.05
C ARG A 49 14.35 -8.56 -8.36
N TYR A 50 13.84 -7.35 -8.57
CA TYR A 50 12.54 -6.96 -8.02
C TYR A 50 11.40 -7.75 -8.68
N LEU A 51 11.53 -8.05 -9.97
CA LEU A 51 10.59 -8.94 -10.66
C LEU A 51 10.66 -10.37 -10.15
N ASP A 52 11.85 -10.91 -9.90
CA ASP A 52 12.00 -12.23 -9.29
C ASP A 52 11.31 -12.29 -7.93
N ALA A 53 11.50 -11.25 -7.10
CA ALA A 53 10.82 -11.13 -5.81
C ALA A 53 9.28 -11.03 -5.97
N MET A 54 8.78 -10.16 -6.85
CA MET A 54 7.35 -10.00 -7.10
C MET A 54 6.72 -11.30 -7.63
N LEU A 55 7.40 -11.96 -8.57
CA LEU A 55 6.97 -13.22 -9.16
C LEU A 55 7.13 -14.41 -8.20
N SER A 56 7.83 -14.27 -7.08
CA SER A 56 7.84 -15.31 -6.03
C SER A 56 6.53 -15.39 -5.24
N THR A 57 5.64 -14.40 -5.42
CA THR A 57 4.33 -14.35 -4.76
C THR A 57 3.53 -15.64 -5.01
N ARG A 58 3.10 -16.28 -3.93
CA ARG A 58 2.19 -17.42 -3.98
C ARG A 58 0.76 -16.93 -4.18
N ILE A 59 0.07 -17.51 -5.15
CA ILE A 59 -1.31 -17.16 -5.48
C ILE A 59 -2.27 -18.18 -4.89
N GLY A 60 -3.39 -17.73 -4.36
CA GLY A 60 -4.49 -18.60 -3.91
C GLY A 60 -5.30 -18.01 -2.76
N ASP A 61 -6.34 -18.74 -2.35
CA ASP A 61 -7.29 -18.33 -1.33
C ASP A 61 -6.64 -18.11 0.05
N ALA A 62 -5.67 -18.94 0.41
CA ALA A 62 -4.87 -18.78 1.62
C ALA A 62 -3.63 -17.87 1.45
N HIS A 63 -3.42 -17.34 0.24
CA HIS A 63 -2.25 -16.54 -0.12
C HIS A 63 -2.69 -15.21 -0.76
N TYR A 64 -1.90 -14.64 -1.67
CA TYR A 64 -2.33 -13.44 -2.40
C TYR A 64 -3.29 -13.82 -3.55
N PRO A 65 -4.34 -13.05 -3.82
CA PRO A 65 -4.81 -11.93 -3.00
C PRO A 65 -5.56 -12.41 -1.74
N GLY A 66 -6.14 -13.61 -1.80
CA GLY A 66 -6.92 -14.22 -0.75
C GLY A 66 -8.34 -14.54 -1.18
N ALA A 67 -9.06 -15.32 -0.37
CA ALA A 67 -10.46 -15.66 -0.62
C ALA A 67 -11.36 -14.41 -0.61
N PHE A 68 -12.60 -14.54 -1.06
CA PHE A 68 -13.61 -13.50 -0.87
C PHE A 68 -14.99 -14.11 -0.66
N GLU A 69 -15.88 -13.31 -0.08
CA GLU A 69 -17.30 -13.61 0.07
C GLU A 69 -18.09 -12.59 -0.72
N THR A 70 -19.23 -12.98 -1.28
CA THR A 70 -20.17 -12.01 -1.88
C THR A 70 -21.00 -11.35 -0.79
N CYS A 71 -21.41 -10.10 -1.00
CA CYS A 71 -22.27 -9.39 -0.06
C CYS A 71 -23.23 -8.44 -0.80
N GLU A 72 -24.26 -7.96 -0.10
CA GLU A 72 -25.24 -7.02 -0.66
C GLU A 72 -24.72 -5.58 -0.72
N HIS A 73 -23.65 -5.26 0.00
CA HIS A 73 -23.06 -3.93 0.04
C HIS A 73 -22.12 -3.75 -1.15
N TRP A 74 -22.12 -2.56 -1.75
CA TRP A 74 -21.14 -2.21 -2.78
C TRP A 74 -19.70 -2.40 -2.26
N PRO A 75 -18.76 -2.97 -3.05
CA PRO A 75 -18.86 -3.34 -4.47
C PRO A 75 -19.34 -4.78 -4.73
N GLY A 76 -20.07 -5.40 -3.80
CA GLY A 76 -20.64 -6.74 -3.91
C GLY A 76 -19.73 -7.86 -3.35
N ILE A 77 -18.60 -7.48 -2.76
CA ILE A 77 -17.58 -8.40 -2.24
C ILE A 77 -17.05 -7.94 -0.89
N ALA A 78 -16.77 -8.90 -0.02
CA ALA A 78 -16.19 -8.73 1.30
C ALA A 78 -14.93 -9.61 1.47
N PRO A 79 -14.02 -9.23 2.39
CA PRO A 79 -12.90 -10.10 2.76
C PRO A 79 -13.37 -11.46 3.28
N GLY A 80 -12.84 -12.54 2.70
CA GLY A 80 -13.01 -13.90 3.20
C GLY A 80 -12.14 -14.19 4.44
N ALA A 81 -12.20 -15.43 4.94
CA ALA A 81 -11.50 -15.83 6.17
C ALA A 81 -9.97 -15.97 6.04
N GLU A 82 -9.46 -16.20 4.84
CA GLU A 82 -8.04 -16.52 4.61
C GLU A 82 -7.42 -15.64 3.53
N GLY A 83 -6.09 -15.50 3.55
CA GLY A 83 -5.33 -14.81 2.51
C GLY A 83 -4.78 -13.45 2.90
N ILE A 84 -3.79 -12.99 2.13
CA ILE A 84 -2.90 -11.88 2.52
C ILE A 84 -3.64 -10.55 2.57
N ASN A 85 -4.44 -10.20 1.57
CA ASN A 85 -5.18 -8.93 1.59
C ASN A 85 -6.29 -8.95 2.64
N ASN A 86 -6.89 -10.12 2.89
CA ASN A 86 -7.91 -10.27 3.93
C ASN A 86 -7.33 -10.02 5.32
N ALA A 87 -6.14 -10.58 5.60
CA ALA A 87 -5.45 -10.35 6.85
C ALA A 87 -5.17 -8.87 7.13
N MET A 88 -4.98 -8.04 6.09
CA MET A 88 -4.77 -6.59 6.23
C MET A 88 -6.07 -5.78 6.30
N SER A 89 -7.23 -6.42 6.10
CA SER A 89 -8.51 -5.71 6.09
C SER A 89 -8.96 -5.29 7.50
N PRO A 90 -9.77 -4.22 7.63
CA PRO A 90 -10.32 -3.80 8.92
C PRO A 90 -11.20 -4.85 9.62
N LYS A 91 -11.64 -5.90 8.90
CA LYS A 91 -12.36 -7.04 9.48
C LYS A 91 -11.48 -7.86 10.44
N TYR A 92 -10.16 -7.89 10.21
CA TYR A 92 -9.23 -8.75 10.95
C TYR A 92 -8.11 -7.99 11.65
N VAL A 93 -7.72 -6.81 11.17
CA VAL A 93 -6.59 -6.06 11.72
C VAL A 93 -6.99 -4.63 12.08
N ASN A 94 -6.66 -4.25 13.32
CA ASN A 94 -6.66 -2.87 13.78
C ASN A 94 -5.34 -2.60 14.53
N LEU A 95 -4.54 -1.68 14.00
CA LEU A 95 -3.25 -1.29 14.58
C LEU A 95 -3.31 0.05 15.32
N SER A 96 -4.48 0.72 15.39
CA SER A 96 -4.65 1.94 16.17
C SER A 96 -4.29 1.80 17.66
N PRO A 97 -4.35 0.62 18.31
CA PRO A 97 -3.88 0.45 19.69
C PRO A 97 -2.38 0.68 19.89
N ILE A 98 -1.60 0.92 18.84
CA ILE A 98 -0.19 1.36 18.97
C ILE A 98 -0.04 2.57 19.90
N ILE A 99 -1.07 3.43 20.00
CA ILE A 99 -1.11 4.57 20.93
C ILE A 99 -0.95 4.17 22.40
N HIS A 100 -1.22 2.92 22.76
CA HIS A 100 -1.14 2.41 24.12
C HIS A 100 0.14 1.61 24.44
N ILE A 101 1.07 1.45 23.47
CA ILE A 101 2.30 0.70 23.76
C ILE A 101 3.12 1.38 24.86
N GLU A 102 3.74 0.58 25.71
CA GLU A 102 4.68 1.03 26.73
C GLU A 102 5.92 0.12 26.78
N PRO A 103 7.14 0.69 26.95
CA PRO A 103 7.42 2.13 26.95
C PRO A 103 7.23 2.74 25.56
N LYS A 104 6.81 4.01 25.49
CA LYS A 104 6.79 4.77 24.22
C LYS A 104 8.14 4.71 23.51
N ARG A 105 8.11 4.49 22.20
CA ARG A 105 9.26 4.56 21.30
C ARG A 105 9.09 5.70 20.29
N PRO A 106 10.14 6.47 19.96
CA PRO A 106 10.05 7.42 18.86
C PRO A 106 9.71 6.70 17.55
N ILE A 107 8.85 7.30 16.73
CA ILE A 107 8.45 6.76 15.42
C ILE A 107 8.97 7.65 14.31
N LEU A 108 9.67 7.08 13.32
CA LEU A 108 9.95 7.76 12.05
C LEU A 108 9.04 7.17 10.96
N TRP A 109 8.17 7.99 10.40
CA TRP A 109 7.31 7.62 9.28
C TRP A 109 7.85 8.23 7.99
N ILE A 110 8.33 7.37 7.08
CA ILE A 110 8.89 7.77 5.79
C ILE A 110 7.90 7.42 4.69
N ARG A 111 7.59 8.37 3.80
CA ARG A 111 6.75 8.13 2.63
C ARG A 111 7.14 9.01 1.44
N GLY A 112 6.81 8.56 0.24
CA GLY A 112 6.83 9.44 -0.94
C GLY A 112 5.68 10.43 -0.92
N ALA A 113 5.89 11.58 -1.56
CA ALA A 113 4.82 12.56 -1.79
C ALA A 113 3.85 12.12 -2.89
N ASP A 114 4.32 11.31 -3.84
CA ASP A 114 3.63 10.92 -5.07
C ASP A 114 3.25 9.42 -5.08
N ASP A 115 3.07 8.82 -3.89
CA ASP A 115 2.70 7.42 -3.74
C ASP A 115 1.28 7.14 -4.27
N ALA A 116 1.17 6.32 -5.31
CA ALA A 116 -0.10 5.94 -5.93
C ALA A 116 -0.78 4.73 -5.25
N ILE A 117 -0.06 4.01 -4.39
CA ILE A 117 -0.53 2.81 -3.69
C ILE A 117 -1.07 3.19 -2.31
N VAL A 118 -0.30 3.94 -1.51
CA VAL A 118 -0.67 4.36 -0.15
C VAL A 118 -0.83 5.87 -0.10
N SER A 119 -2.01 6.35 -0.48
CA SER A 119 -2.37 7.78 -0.46
C SER A 119 -3.85 7.99 -0.18
N ASP A 120 -4.22 9.25 0.08
CA ASP A 120 -5.62 9.65 0.24
C ASP A 120 -6.42 9.59 -1.08
N SER A 121 -5.72 9.35 -2.19
CA SER A 121 -6.24 9.22 -3.54
C SER A 121 -5.69 7.94 -4.20
N SER A 122 -5.61 6.85 -3.43
CA SER A 122 -5.01 5.59 -3.87
C SER A 122 -5.73 4.99 -5.07
N TRP A 123 -4.99 4.61 -6.11
CA TRP A 123 -5.52 3.86 -7.25
C TRP A 123 -5.87 2.39 -6.92
N PHE A 124 -5.59 1.97 -5.69
CA PHE A 124 -5.89 0.63 -5.17
C PHE A 124 -7.07 0.65 -4.19
N ASP A 125 -7.68 1.82 -3.95
CA ASP A 125 -8.89 1.96 -3.16
C ASP A 125 -10.15 1.96 -4.03
N PHE A 126 -11.06 1.03 -3.75
CA PHE A 126 -12.34 0.96 -4.45
C PHE A 126 -13.16 2.23 -4.26
N GLY A 127 -13.18 2.84 -3.06
CA GLY A 127 -13.96 4.06 -2.83
C GLY A 127 -13.49 5.19 -3.75
N TYR A 128 -12.17 5.36 -3.89
CA TYR A 128 -11.57 6.31 -4.82
C TYR A 128 -11.86 5.97 -6.30
N LEU A 129 -11.69 4.71 -6.71
CA LEU A 129 -11.99 4.28 -8.09
C LEU A 129 -13.47 4.47 -8.44
N GLY A 130 -14.38 4.18 -7.50
CA GLY A 130 -15.82 4.42 -7.63
C GLY A 130 -16.14 5.90 -7.79
N LYS A 131 -15.50 6.77 -6.97
CA LYS A 131 -15.62 8.23 -7.08
C LYS A 131 -15.16 8.77 -8.44
N LEU A 132 -14.15 8.15 -9.05
CA LEU A 132 -13.68 8.49 -10.39
C LEU A 132 -14.50 7.84 -11.52
N GLY A 133 -15.46 6.96 -11.20
CA GLY A 133 -16.30 6.28 -12.18
C GLY A 133 -15.70 5.03 -12.81
N TYR A 134 -14.58 4.52 -12.29
CA TYR A 134 -13.96 3.28 -12.79
C TYR A 134 -14.63 2.00 -12.26
N VAL A 135 -15.39 2.09 -11.16
CA VAL A 135 -16.19 0.99 -10.63
C VAL A 135 -17.65 1.41 -10.61
N GLU A 136 -18.48 0.71 -11.36
CA GLU A 136 -19.89 1.03 -11.54
C GLU A 136 -20.69 0.94 -10.23
N GLY A 137 -21.76 1.72 -10.14
CA GLY A 137 -22.73 1.64 -9.04
C GLY A 137 -22.24 2.18 -7.69
N TRP A 138 -21.16 2.98 -7.65
CA TRP A 138 -20.66 3.58 -6.42
C TRP A 138 -21.75 4.41 -5.72
N PRO A 139 -22.08 4.13 -4.44
CA PRO A 139 -23.24 4.72 -3.76
C PRO A 139 -23.01 6.16 -3.26
N GLY A 140 -21.83 6.71 -3.49
CA GLY A 140 -21.43 8.02 -3.01
C GLY A 140 -20.66 8.00 -1.69
N GLU A 141 -20.11 9.15 -1.35
CA GLU A 141 -19.14 9.34 -0.26
C GLU A 141 -19.73 9.10 1.13
N GLU A 142 -21.03 9.35 1.30
CA GLU A 142 -21.72 9.12 2.58
C GLU A 142 -21.86 7.63 2.94
N VAL A 143 -21.80 6.73 1.94
CA VAL A 143 -22.01 5.28 2.13
C VAL A 143 -20.69 4.51 1.99
N TYR A 144 -19.89 4.84 0.99
CA TYR A 144 -18.59 4.19 0.76
C TYR A 144 -17.55 5.26 0.39
N PRO A 145 -17.02 6.03 1.34
CA PRO A 145 -16.04 7.07 1.05
C PRO A 145 -14.71 6.45 0.57
N PRO A 146 -13.93 7.18 -0.25
CA PRO A 146 -12.52 6.84 -0.46
C PRO A 146 -11.77 6.73 0.86
N GLN A 147 -10.82 5.80 0.95
CA GLN A 147 -10.00 5.62 2.15
C GLN A 147 -8.85 6.66 2.19
N PRO A 148 -8.83 7.59 3.18
CA PRO A 148 -7.77 8.58 3.26
C PRO A 148 -6.56 8.03 4.04
N MET A 149 -5.75 7.17 3.42
CA MET A 149 -4.70 6.37 4.08
C MET A 149 -3.63 7.20 4.81
N VAL A 150 -3.16 8.29 4.20
CA VAL A 150 -2.13 9.18 4.78
C VAL A 150 -2.74 9.99 5.92
N SER A 151 -3.95 10.52 5.73
CA SER A 151 -4.63 11.27 6.79
C SER A 151 -5.01 10.36 7.98
N GLN A 152 -5.39 9.11 7.74
CA GLN A 152 -5.63 8.10 8.77
C GLN A 152 -4.36 7.82 9.59
N MET A 153 -3.22 7.56 8.91
CA MET A 153 -1.95 7.33 9.61
C MET A 153 -1.54 8.54 10.45
N ARG A 154 -1.64 9.75 9.88
CA ARG A 154 -1.32 10.99 10.61
C ARG A 154 -2.23 11.19 11.82
N CYS A 155 -3.51 10.82 11.75
CA CYS A 155 -4.43 10.87 12.88
C CYS A 155 -3.96 9.95 14.02
N VAL A 156 -3.58 8.71 13.72
CA VAL A 156 -3.06 7.75 14.73
C VAL A 156 -1.75 8.24 15.33
N LEU A 157 -0.82 8.76 14.53
CA LEU A 157 0.47 9.26 15.02
C LEU A 157 0.34 10.51 15.88
N LYS A 158 -0.61 11.40 15.59
CA LYS A 158 -0.95 12.53 16.47
C LYS A 158 -1.49 12.05 17.82
N GLN A 159 -2.38 11.07 17.84
CA GLN A 159 -2.86 10.47 19.09
C GLN A 159 -1.72 9.76 19.86
N TYR A 160 -0.77 9.16 19.15
CA TYR A 160 0.44 8.58 19.76
C TYR A 160 1.29 9.64 20.45
N GLU A 161 1.47 10.81 19.83
CA GLU A 161 2.14 11.98 20.43
C GLU A 161 1.38 12.55 21.62
N GLU A 162 0.05 12.72 21.52
CA GLU A 162 -0.82 13.14 22.63
C GLU A 162 -0.77 12.18 23.82
N ALA A 163 -0.54 10.88 23.57
CA ALA A 163 -0.33 9.86 24.59
C ALA A 163 1.10 9.83 25.17
N GLY A 164 1.94 10.83 24.87
CA GLY A 164 3.30 10.97 25.40
C GLY A 164 4.39 10.31 24.55
N GLY A 165 4.05 9.79 23.38
CA GLY A 165 5.02 9.35 22.38
C GLY A 165 5.59 10.52 21.57
N SER A 166 6.40 10.20 20.57
CA SER A 166 6.85 11.17 19.57
C SER A 166 6.88 10.52 18.20
N PHE A 167 6.61 11.30 17.16
CA PHE A 167 6.81 10.86 15.78
C PHE A 167 7.40 11.96 14.92
N GLU A 168 8.05 11.56 13.84
CA GLU A 168 8.49 12.44 12.78
C GLU A 168 8.02 11.92 11.43
N GLU A 169 7.40 12.78 10.61
CA GLU A 169 7.00 12.46 9.24
C GLU A 169 8.05 12.97 8.25
N LEU A 170 8.75 12.07 7.57
CA LEU A 170 9.59 12.39 6.42
C LEU A 170 8.80 12.20 5.13
N VAL A 171 8.41 13.33 4.53
CA VAL A 171 7.80 13.35 3.19
C VAL A 171 8.89 13.55 2.16
N VAL A 172 9.14 12.55 1.34
CA VAL A 172 10.12 12.60 0.25
C VAL A 172 9.42 13.13 -1.00
N GLY A 173 9.68 14.38 -1.35
CA GLY A 173 9.15 14.99 -2.57
C GLY A 173 9.76 14.34 -3.82
N ASP A 174 9.00 14.28 -4.91
CA ASP A 174 9.43 13.65 -6.17
C ASP A 174 9.78 12.15 -5.99
N ALA A 175 8.99 11.44 -5.19
CA ALA A 175 9.14 10.00 -4.94
C ALA A 175 7.78 9.33 -4.73
N GLY A 176 7.65 8.10 -5.22
CA GLY A 176 6.46 7.27 -5.13
C GLY A 176 6.47 6.36 -3.89
N HIS A 177 6.00 5.13 -4.06
CA HIS A 177 5.83 4.17 -2.95
C HIS A 177 7.16 3.71 -2.32
N ALA A 178 8.27 3.77 -3.07
CA ALA A 178 9.57 3.28 -2.63
C ALA A 178 10.63 4.40 -2.55
N PRO A 179 10.44 5.43 -1.70
CA PRO A 179 11.31 6.59 -1.66
C PRO A 179 12.77 6.26 -1.27
N HIS A 180 12.97 5.18 -0.53
CA HIS A 180 14.30 4.67 -0.15
C HIS A 180 15.07 4.04 -1.33
N ILE A 181 14.41 3.69 -2.42
CA ILE A 181 15.02 3.23 -3.67
C ILE A 181 15.22 4.42 -4.61
N GLU A 182 14.26 5.34 -4.65
CA GLU A 182 14.24 6.50 -5.55
C GLU A 182 15.25 7.57 -5.13
N GLN A 183 15.35 7.86 -3.82
CA GLN A 183 16.24 8.87 -3.26
C GLN A 183 16.98 8.32 -2.01
N PRO A 184 17.84 7.29 -2.17
CA PRO A 184 18.43 6.55 -1.07
C PRO A 184 19.32 7.42 -0.17
N GLU A 185 20.08 8.37 -0.73
CA GLU A 185 20.98 9.23 0.04
C GLU A 185 20.21 10.09 1.04
N PHE A 186 19.12 10.72 0.58
CA PHE A 186 18.25 11.55 1.41
C PHE A 186 17.55 10.74 2.50
N VAL A 187 16.92 9.62 2.12
CA VAL A 187 16.20 8.75 3.06
C VAL A 187 17.15 8.14 4.09
N PHE A 188 18.30 7.62 3.67
CA PHE A 188 19.23 6.99 4.60
C PHE A 188 19.99 7.99 5.47
N ALA A 189 20.22 9.21 5.00
CA ALA A 189 20.73 10.27 5.88
C ALA A 189 19.73 10.56 7.01
N LYS A 190 18.43 10.67 6.68
CA LYS A 190 17.40 10.87 7.69
C LYS A 190 17.28 9.68 8.65
N LEU A 191 17.26 8.46 8.12
CA LEU A 191 17.19 7.24 8.93
C LEU A 191 18.35 7.14 9.92
N ARG A 192 19.60 7.35 9.45
CA ARG A 192 20.78 7.34 10.35
C ARG A 192 20.71 8.41 11.43
N SER A 193 20.30 9.64 11.06
CA SER A 193 20.12 10.73 12.03
C SER A 193 19.05 10.40 13.06
N PHE A 194 17.96 9.73 12.67
CA PHE A 194 16.92 9.32 13.61
C PHE A 194 17.42 8.22 14.56
N LEU A 195 18.13 7.22 14.03
CA LEU A 195 18.69 6.14 14.84
C LEU A 195 19.71 6.65 15.88
N SER A 196 20.52 7.65 15.55
CA SER A 196 21.47 8.24 16.52
C SER A 196 20.80 9.02 17.67
N LEU A 197 19.50 9.31 17.59
CA LEU A 197 18.75 10.00 18.65
C LEU A 197 18.11 9.04 19.65
N ILE A 198 18.11 7.73 19.35
CA ILE A 198 17.45 6.70 20.15
C ILE A 198 18.43 5.66 20.75
N GLU A 199 19.70 5.73 20.36
CA GLU A 199 20.83 5.07 21.03
C GLU A 199 21.27 5.85 22.27
#